data_AF-A0A0F9LEK5-F1
#
_entry.id   AF-A0A0F9LEK5-F1
#
_cell.length_a   1.000
_cell.length_b   1.000
_cell.length_c   1.000
_cell.angle_alpha   90.00
_cell.angle_beta   90.00
_cell.angle_gamma   90.00
#
_symmetry.space_group_name_H-M   'P 1'
#
loop_
_entity.id
_entity.type
_entity.pdbx_description
1 polymer ?
#
loop_
_entity_poly.entity_id
_entity_poly.type
_entity_poly.pdbx_seq_one_letter_code
_entity_poly.pdbx_strand_id
1 'polypeptide(L)'
;MSLSTWYHVTFDDEKVYRETNPPNGEGWKDELYWKDIIRVCFKIGADLFDNDEIYIFTDKREESYLIPTMADGGADLWGEIVNRELFDADLAIKLATGLEGSHCWPEGK
;
A
#
# COMPACT_ATOMS: atom_id res chain seq x y z
N MET A 1 8.42 -7.77 17.61
CA MET A 1 9.03 -8.08 16.30
C MET A 1 8.49 -7.03 15.33
N SER A 2 9.35 -6.32 14.58
CA SER A 2 8.89 -5.24 13.70
C SER A 2 8.20 -5.81 12.46
N LEU A 3 7.30 -5.03 11.86
CA LEU A 3 6.56 -5.44 10.66
C LEU A 3 7.49 -5.85 9.51
N SER A 4 8.56 -5.08 9.30
CA SER A 4 9.57 -5.32 8.26
C SER A 4 10.31 -6.66 8.34
N THR A 5 10.28 -7.37 9.48
CA THR A 5 10.96 -8.68 9.56
C THR A 5 10.10 -9.84 9.13
N TRP A 6 8.81 -9.60 8.85
CA TRP A 6 7.87 -10.68 8.52
C TRP A 6 6.83 -10.30 7.46
N TYR A 7 6.71 -9.04 7.06
CA TYR A 7 5.90 -8.61 5.94
C TYR A 7 6.82 -8.01 4.89
N HIS A 8 6.96 -8.71 3.76
CA HIS A 8 7.81 -8.34 2.64
C HIS A 8 6.97 -8.04 1.41
N VAL A 9 7.28 -6.92 0.78
CA VAL A 9 6.65 -6.44 -0.44
C VAL A 9 7.74 -6.23 -1.46
N THR A 10 7.55 -6.82 -2.63
CA THR A 10 8.43 -6.61 -3.78
C THR A 10 7.56 -6.39 -5.01
N PHE A 11 8.14 -5.83 -6.06
CA PHE A 11 7.42 -5.60 -7.31
C PHE A 11 8.39 -5.62 -8.48
N ASP A 12 7.82 -5.90 -9.65
CA ASP A 12 8.47 -5.76 -10.94
C ASP A 12 7.58 -4.93 -11.88
N ASP A 13 7.86 -4.98 -13.18
CA ASP A 13 7.12 -4.22 -14.18
C ASP A 13 5.64 -4.66 -14.31
N GLU A 14 5.32 -5.92 -14.00
CA GLU A 14 4.01 -6.52 -14.19
C GLU A 14 3.19 -6.60 -12.90
N LYS A 15 3.83 -6.89 -11.75
CA LYS A 15 3.17 -7.30 -10.52
C LYS A 15 3.76 -6.69 -9.26
N VAL A 16 2.91 -6.69 -8.23
CA VAL A 16 3.30 -6.55 -6.82
C VAL A 16 3.13 -7.90 -6.15
N TYR A 17 4.13 -8.29 -5.36
CA TYR A 17 4.18 -9.52 -4.60
C TYR A 17 4.15 -9.20 -3.11
N ARG A 18 3.35 -9.95 -2.36
CA ARG A 18 3.29 -9.86 -0.90
C ARG A 18 3.61 -11.21 -0.31
N GLU A 19 4.58 -11.24 0.58
CA GLU A 19 4.95 -12.42 1.34
C GLU A 19 4.94 -12.07 2.82
N THR A 20 4.16 -12.83 3.58
CA THR A 20 4.08 -12.65 5.02
C THR A 20 4.41 -13.93 5.76
N ASN A 21 5.08 -13.79 6.89
CA ASN A 21 5.44 -14.88 7.79
C ASN A 21 5.30 -14.44 9.26
N PRO A 22 4.07 -14.15 9.70
CA PRO A 22 3.83 -13.56 11.02
C PRO A 22 4.35 -14.48 12.14
N PRO A 23 4.90 -13.94 13.23
CA PRO A 23 5.55 -14.74 14.27
C PRO A 23 4.64 -15.74 14.99
N ASN A 24 3.32 -15.54 14.96
CA ASN A 24 2.33 -16.36 15.67
C ASN A 24 1.21 -16.86 14.75
N GLY A 25 1.47 -17.04 13.45
CA GLY A 25 0.44 -17.48 12.49
C GLY A 25 1.01 -18.17 11.27
N GLU A 26 0.12 -18.63 10.39
CA GLU A 26 0.52 -19.16 9.09
C GLU A 26 0.91 -18.01 8.15
N GLY A 27 2.08 -18.15 7.53
CA GLY A 27 2.50 -17.26 6.46
C GLY A 27 1.63 -17.44 5.22
N TRP A 28 1.51 -16.38 4.44
CA TRP A 28 0.78 -16.39 3.18
C TRP A 28 1.54 -15.59 2.12
N LYS A 29 1.27 -15.92 0.85
CA LYS A 29 1.79 -15.20 -0.30
C LYS A 29 0.69 -14.95 -1.30
N ASP A 30 0.67 -13.76 -1.88
CA ASP A 30 -0.16 -13.46 -3.02
C ASP A 30 0.48 -12.40 -3.94
N GLU A 31 -0.20 -12.13 -5.05
CA GLU A 31 0.24 -11.19 -6.06
C GLU A 31 -0.95 -10.38 -6.60
N LEU A 32 -0.69 -9.17 -7.07
CA LEU A 32 -1.62 -8.39 -7.87
C LEU A 32 -0.91 -7.80 -9.09
N TYR A 33 -1.66 -7.59 -10.17
CA TYR A 33 -1.11 -6.94 -11.37
C TYR A 33 -1.32 -5.43 -11.30
N TRP A 34 -0.30 -4.66 -11.70
CA TRP A 34 -0.41 -3.20 -11.81
C TRP A 34 -1.58 -2.74 -12.68
N LYS A 35 -1.78 -3.42 -13.82
CA LYS A 35 -2.84 -3.10 -14.79
C LYS A 35 -4.27 -3.26 -14.25
N ASP A 36 -4.43 -4.03 -13.18
CA ASP A 36 -5.74 -4.33 -12.61
C ASP A 36 -6.11 -3.32 -11.50
N ILE A 37 -5.20 -2.42 -11.11
CA ILE A 37 -5.42 -1.41 -10.07
C ILE A 37 -6.38 -0.33 -10.60
N ILE A 38 -7.49 -0.15 -9.88
CA ILE A 38 -8.54 0.81 -10.25
C ILE A 38 -8.65 2.00 -9.29
N ARG A 39 -8.06 1.87 -8.10
CA ARG A 39 -8.04 2.89 -7.06
C ARG A 39 -6.97 2.55 -6.02
N VAL A 40 -6.30 3.58 -5.50
CA VAL A 40 -5.42 3.47 -4.34
C VAL A 40 -5.87 4.46 -3.28
N CYS A 41 -5.93 4.03 -2.03
CA CYS A 41 -6.10 4.92 -0.88
C CYS A 41 -4.87 4.86 0.03
N PHE A 42 -4.46 6.03 0.50
CA PHE A 42 -3.44 6.16 1.53
C PHE A 42 -4.11 6.66 2.81
N LYS A 43 -3.93 5.92 3.90
CA LYS A 43 -4.43 6.29 5.22
C LYS A 43 -3.24 6.57 6.11
N ILE A 44 -3.22 7.77 6.68
CA ILE A 44 -2.22 8.14 7.67
C ILE A 44 -2.60 7.52 9.01
N GLY A 45 -1.60 6.98 9.71
CA GLY A 45 -1.75 6.46 11.07
C GLY A 45 -2.31 7.53 12.00
N ALA A 46 -3.29 7.20 12.83
CA ALA A 46 -3.96 8.18 13.68
C ALA A 46 -3.05 8.68 14.81
N ASP A 47 -2.07 7.87 15.21
CA ASP A 47 -1.12 8.14 16.29
C ASP A 47 0.26 7.55 15.96
N LEU A 48 1.26 7.86 16.78
CA LEU A 48 2.66 7.38 16.65
C LEU A 48 2.84 5.85 16.64
N PHE A 49 1.79 5.10 16.97
CA PHE A 49 1.79 3.64 17.01
C PHE A 49 1.05 3.00 15.83
N ASP A 50 0.31 3.80 15.07
CA ASP A 50 -0.37 3.34 13.85
C ASP A 50 0.54 3.55 12.66
N ASN A 51 0.61 2.54 11.79
CA ASN A 51 1.35 2.67 10.54
C ASN A 51 0.47 3.37 9.51
N ASP A 52 1.11 4.09 8.59
CA ASP A 52 0.41 4.48 7.37
C ASP A 52 0.11 3.23 6.53
N GLU A 53 -1.04 3.23 5.89
CA GLU A 53 -1.60 2.08 5.20
C GLU A 53 -1.92 2.43 3.75
N ILE A 54 -1.46 1.58 2.84
CA ILE A 54 -1.77 1.62 1.42
C ILE A 54 -2.87 0.59 1.17
N TYR A 55 -4.01 1.04 0.66
CA TYR A 55 -5.12 0.21 0.25
C TYR A 55 -5.21 0.22 -1.27
N ILE A 56 -4.95 -0.92 -1.92
CA ILE A 56 -4.99 -1.05 -3.37
C ILE A 56 -6.25 -1.81 -3.77
N PHE A 57 -7.12 -1.19 -4.55
CA PHE A 57 -8.32 -1.82 -5.08
C PHE A 57 -8.09 -2.24 -6.52
N THR A 58 -8.61 -3.42 -6.87
CA THR A 58 -8.50 -3.99 -8.21
C THR A 58 -9.87 -4.31 -8.78
N ASP A 59 -9.99 -4.50 -10.08
CA ASP A 59 -11.22 -4.99 -10.74
C ASP A 59 -11.48 -6.50 -10.54
N LYS A 60 -10.57 -7.21 -9.87
CA LYS A 60 -10.62 -8.67 -9.71
C LYS A 60 -11.35 -9.13 -8.45
N ARG A 61 -11.48 -8.26 -7.44
CA ARG A 61 -12.14 -8.57 -6.17
C ARG A 61 -12.67 -7.28 -5.52
N GLU A 62 -13.62 -7.42 -4.60
CA GLU A 62 -14.21 -6.28 -3.90
C GLU A 62 -13.28 -5.74 -2.81
N GLU A 63 -12.53 -6.62 -2.14
CA GLU A 63 -11.63 -6.24 -1.05
C GLU A 63 -10.34 -5.59 -1.55
N SER A 64 -9.85 -4.58 -0.84
CA SER A 64 -8.54 -4.01 -1.11
C SER A 64 -7.39 -4.90 -0.63
N TYR A 65 -6.23 -4.76 -1.26
CA TYR A 65 -4.96 -5.23 -0.74
C TYR A 65 -4.45 -4.17 0.23
N LEU A 66 -4.36 -4.51 1.52
CA LEU A 66 -3.79 -3.65 2.55
C LEU A 66 -2.30 -3.94 2.70
N ILE A 67 -1.48 -2.90 2.55
CA ILE A 67 -0.03 -2.94 2.68
C ILE A 67 0.42 -1.77 3.57
N PRO A 68 0.96 -2.02 4.77
CA PRO A 68 1.49 -0.93 5.59
C PRO A 68 2.82 -0.41 5.02
N THR A 69 3.05 0.90 5.10
CA THR A 69 4.29 1.52 4.60
C THR A 69 5.55 1.06 5.33
N MET A 70 5.39 0.63 6.58
CA MET A 70 6.45 0.10 7.45
C MET A 70 6.79 -1.38 7.19
N ALA A 71 6.11 -2.03 6.23
CA ALA A 71 6.55 -3.32 5.72
C ALA A 71 7.89 -3.18 4.98
N ASP A 72 8.64 -4.27 4.86
CA ASP A 72 9.85 -4.30 4.04
C ASP A 72 9.44 -4.10 2.57
N GLY A 73 9.94 -3.05 1.92
CA GLY A 73 9.52 -2.60 0.59
C GLY A 73 8.22 -1.78 0.54
N GLY A 74 7.58 -1.47 1.67
CA GLY A 74 6.33 -0.70 1.71
C GLY A 74 6.47 0.75 1.23
N ALA A 75 7.53 1.43 1.66
CA ALA A 75 7.85 2.80 1.21
C ALA A 75 8.24 2.85 -0.28
N ASP A 76 9.00 1.86 -0.76
CA ASP A 76 9.39 1.75 -2.17
C ASP A 76 8.16 1.52 -3.06
N LEU A 77 7.22 0.67 -2.61
CA LEU A 77 5.95 0.46 -3.29
C LEU A 77 5.16 1.76 -3.41
N TRP A 78 5.12 2.56 -2.34
CA TRP A 78 4.43 3.86 -2.38
C TRP A 78 5.02 4.81 -3.41
N GLY A 79 6.35 4.90 -3.47
CA GLY A 79 7.04 5.68 -4.49
C GLY A 79 6.69 5.21 -5.90
N GLU A 80 6.65 3.89 -6.12
CA GLU A 80 6.32 3.31 -7.41
C GLU A 80 4.85 3.55 -7.82
N ILE A 81 3.91 3.50 -6.88
CA ILE A 81 2.50 3.85 -7.12
C ILE A 81 2.36 5.29 -7.64
N VAL A 82 3.09 6.24 -7.03
CA VAL A 82 3.09 7.64 -7.47
C VAL A 82 3.78 7.79 -8.82
N ASN A 83 4.91 7.11 -9.04
CA ASN A 83 5.64 7.13 -10.32
C ASN A 83 4.80 6.59 -11.49
N ARG A 84 3.95 5.59 -11.24
CA ARG A 84 3.02 5.01 -12.22
C ARG A 84 1.73 5.81 -12.42
N GLU A 85 1.62 6.98 -11.79
CA GLU A 85 0.45 7.86 -11.84
C GLU A 85 -0.85 7.17 -11.34
N LEU A 86 -0.71 6.15 -10.49
CA LEU A 86 -1.83 5.44 -9.87
C LEU A 86 -2.37 6.18 -8.64
N PHE A 87 -1.62 7.16 -8.15
CA PHE A 87 -2.03 8.10 -7.11
C PHE A 87 -1.55 9.51 -7.48
N ASP A 88 -2.37 10.51 -7.16
CA ASP A 88 -2.05 11.90 -7.49
C ASP A 88 -0.81 12.40 -6.73
N ALA A 89 0.17 12.91 -7.46
CA ALA A 89 1.45 13.33 -6.89
C ALA A 89 1.30 14.56 -5.97
N ASP A 90 0.43 15.51 -6.32
CA ASP A 90 0.18 16.70 -5.48
C ASP A 90 -0.50 16.30 -4.17
N LEU A 91 -1.42 15.34 -4.21
CA LEU A 91 -2.05 14.76 -3.03
C LEU A 91 -1.02 13.99 -2.18
N ALA A 92 -0.12 13.22 -2.80
CA ALA A 92 0.96 12.54 -2.08
C ALA A 92 1.89 13.53 -1.35
N ILE A 93 2.23 14.66 -1.98
CA ILE A 93 3.00 15.73 -1.34
C ILE A 93 2.22 16.31 -0.15
N LYS A 94 0.92 16.60 -0.31
CA LYS A 94 0.09 17.11 0.78
C LYS A 94 0.06 16.15 1.98
N LEU A 95 -0.13 14.85 1.73
CA LEU A 95 -0.07 13.80 2.75
C LEU A 95 1.26 13.82 3.51
N ALA A 96 2.38 13.86 2.79
CA ALA A 96 3.71 13.93 3.40
C ALA A 96 3.95 15.21 4.22
N THR A 97 3.25 16.30 3.90
CA THR A 97 3.39 17.61 4.59
C THR A 97 2.36 17.85 5.70
N GLY A 98 1.52 16.85 6.03
CA GLY A 98 0.62 16.90 7.19
C GLY A 98 -0.87 16.97 6.88
N LEU A 99 -1.30 16.65 5.65
CA LEU A 99 -2.71 16.40 5.38
C LEU A 99 -3.13 15.10 6.07
N GLU A 100 -4.01 15.15 7.06
CA GLU A 100 -4.41 13.96 7.84
C GLU A 100 -5.53 13.14 7.19
N GLY A 101 -5.71 11.90 7.66
CA GLY A 101 -6.85 11.05 7.34
C GLY A 101 -6.60 10.03 6.22
N SER A 102 -7.68 9.62 5.57
CA SER A 102 -7.66 8.64 4.48
C SER A 102 -8.04 9.31 3.16
N HIS A 103 -7.15 9.23 2.19
CA HIS A 103 -7.30 9.88 0.89
C HIS A 103 -7.17 8.87 -0.23
N CYS A 104 -8.08 8.94 -1.20
CA CYS A 104 -8.18 7.96 -2.27
C CYS A 104 -8.07 8.62 -3.64
N TRP A 105 -7.39 7.94 -4.56
CA TRP A 105 -7.31 8.34 -5.96
C TRP A 105 -7.71 7.19 -6.89
N PRO A 106 -8.57 7.43 -7.89
CA PRO A 106 -9.37 8.65 -8.08
C PRO A 106 -10.39 8.86 -6.95
N GLU A 107 -10.82 10.11 -6.76
CA GLU A 107 -11.87 10.48 -5.80
C GLU A 107 -13.25 9.93 -6.22
N GLY A 108 -14.13 9.64 -5.25
CA GLY A 108 -15.56 9.40 -5.51
C GLY A 108 -15.96 8.07 -6.17
N LYS A 109 -15.05 7.10 -6.30
CA LYS A 109 -15.42 5.71 -6.61
C LYS A 109 -16.05 4.99 -5.43
#